data_AF-A0A2N6JFQ6-F1
#
_entry.id   AF-A0A2N6JFQ6-F1
#
_cell.length_a   1.000
_cell.length_b   1.000
_cell.length_c   1.000
_cell.angle_alpha   90.00
_cell.angle_beta   90.00
_cell.angle_gamma   90.00
#
_symmetry.space_group_name_H-M   'P 1'
#
loop_
_entity.id
_entity.type
_entity.pdbx_description
1 polymer ?
#
loop_
_entity_poly.entity_id
_entity_poly.type
_entity_poly.pdbx_seq_one_letter_code
_entity_poly.pdbx_strand_id
1 'polypeptide(L)'
;MQTASHPATLTTATPSSGWKDRATLVKAGIIGGLTGGIIIWIYEALVWVGAQHMMPLAGIPRNATGLVFGREVQESLGLLAYFVGTGIHFFFTLVWGILFAALWPHFRRRGYEASFVALFYAVVAWILMHVAIMIASDNHPNYYDPAVIIGGFMSHLFFTVPLALIVKKHFERQA
;
A
#
# COMPACT_ATOMS: atom_id res chain seq x y z
N MET A 1 46.92 -2.28 46.97
CA MET A 1 46.04 -1.62 45.97
C MET A 1 46.17 -2.36 44.66
N GLN A 2 45.20 -3.20 44.31
CA GLN A 2 45.19 -3.99 43.08
C GLN A 2 44.04 -3.43 42.22
N THR A 3 44.41 -2.83 41.10
CA THR A 3 43.48 -2.15 40.17
C THR A 3 42.68 -3.20 39.41
N ALA A 4 41.38 -3.28 39.68
CA ALA A 4 40.44 -4.07 38.91
C ALA A 4 40.23 -3.41 37.53
N SER A 5 40.83 -4.00 36.50
CA SER A 5 40.52 -3.70 35.11
C SER A 5 39.25 -4.46 34.74
N HIS A 6 38.10 -3.77 34.78
CA HIS A 6 36.87 -4.27 34.16
C HIS A 6 37.01 -4.10 32.65
N PRO A 7 37.08 -5.19 31.85
CA PRO A 7 36.88 -5.08 30.42
C PRO A 7 35.41 -4.67 30.20
N ALA A 8 35.21 -3.45 29.73
CA ALA A 8 33.93 -3.02 29.21
C ALA A 8 33.63 -3.86 27.96
N THR A 9 32.84 -4.91 28.13
CA THR A 9 32.27 -5.67 27.02
C THR A 9 31.32 -4.73 26.29
N LEU A 10 31.83 -4.02 25.28
CA LEU A 10 31.02 -3.36 24.27
C LEU A 10 30.29 -4.47 23.50
N THR A 11 29.15 -4.90 24.04
CA THR A 11 28.19 -5.70 23.31
C THR A 11 27.71 -4.81 22.16
N THR A 12 28.36 -4.92 21.01
CA THR A 12 27.86 -4.38 19.76
C THR A 12 26.53 -5.06 19.51
N ALA A 13 25.44 -4.38 19.89
CA ALA A 13 24.09 -4.82 19.61
C ALA A 13 24.03 -5.08 18.11
N THR A 14 24.00 -6.35 17.72
CA THR A 14 23.91 -6.71 16.31
C THR A 14 22.57 -6.17 15.87
N PRO A 15 22.52 -5.23 14.90
CA PRO A 15 21.26 -4.65 14.46
C PRO A 15 20.36 -5.82 14.06
N SER A 16 19.16 -5.88 14.64
CA SER A 16 18.22 -6.94 14.33
C SER A 16 18.03 -6.98 12.81
N SER A 17 18.30 -8.14 12.21
CA SER A 17 18.31 -8.28 10.76
C SER A 17 16.90 -8.17 10.17
N GLY A 18 15.85 -8.23 10.98
CA GLY A 18 14.46 -8.14 10.57
C GLY A 18 13.54 -7.73 11.71
N TRP A 19 12.23 -7.91 11.49
CA TRP A 19 11.22 -7.68 12.52
C TRP A 19 11.47 -8.58 13.75
N LYS A 20 11.19 -8.07 14.95
CA LYS A 20 11.30 -8.85 16.21
C LYS A 20 10.44 -10.10 16.17
N ASP A 21 9.24 -9.99 15.62
CA ASP A 21 8.29 -11.08 15.45
C ASP A 21 7.35 -10.82 14.26
N ARG A 22 6.65 -11.87 13.82
CA ARG A 22 5.72 -11.81 12.68
C ARG A 22 4.49 -10.96 12.95
N ALA A 23 3.98 -10.94 14.18
CA ALA A 23 2.79 -10.17 14.51
C ALA A 23 3.05 -8.67 14.37
N THR A 24 4.26 -8.22 14.73
CA THR A 24 4.59 -6.81 14.59
C THR A 24 4.83 -6.36 13.15
N LEU A 25 5.37 -7.24 12.30
CA LEU A 25 5.38 -7.05 10.84
C LEU A 25 3.95 -6.86 10.31
N VAL A 26 3.07 -7.83 10.60
CA VAL A 26 1.69 -7.84 10.11
C VAL A 26 0.96 -6.59 10.62
N LYS A 27 1.11 -6.24 11.90
CA LYS A 27 0.52 -5.04 12.48
C LYS A 27 0.99 -3.76 11.79
N ALA A 28 2.30 -3.62 11.54
CA ALA A 28 2.83 -2.45 10.84
C ALA A 28 2.28 -2.35 9.41
N GLY A 29 2.23 -3.48 8.70
CA GLY A 29 1.65 -3.58 7.36
C GLY A 29 0.16 -3.25 7.32
N ILE A 30 -0.63 -3.74 8.29
CA ILE A 30 -2.06 -3.43 8.42
C ILE A 30 -2.26 -1.94 8.66
N ILE A 31 -1.57 -1.34 9.64
CA ILE A 31 -1.76 0.08 9.98
C ILE A 31 -1.33 0.96 8.80
N GLY A 32 -0.20 0.64 8.17
CA GLY A 32 0.28 1.36 7.00
C GLY A 32 -0.66 1.19 5.80
N GLY A 33 -1.13 -0.03 5.55
CA GLY A 33 -2.05 -0.37 4.47
C GLY A 33 -3.41 0.34 4.61
N LEU A 34 -4.02 0.31 5.80
CA LEU A 34 -5.25 1.06 6.08
C LEU A 34 -5.07 2.55 5.89
N THR A 35 -3.97 3.11 6.42
CA THR A 35 -3.71 4.55 6.30
C THR A 35 -3.52 4.96 4.85
N GLY A 36 -2.70 4.22 4.10
CA GLY A 36 -2.54 4.42 2.66
C GLY A 36 -3.86 4.25 1.93
N GLY A 37 -4.66 3.25 2.28
CA GLY A 37 -5.96 2.94 1.68
C GLY A 37 -7.01 4.06 1.87
N ILE A 38 -6.97 4.75 3.01
CA ILE A 38 -7.79 5.95 3.22
C ILE A 38 -7.26 7.11 2.38
N ILE A 39 -5.93 7.33 2.38
CA ILE A 39 -5.32 8.47 1.68
C ILE A 39 -5.50 8.36 0.16
N ILE A 40 -5.38 7.17 -0.42
CA ILE A 40 -5.60 6.98 -1.87
C ILE A 40 -7.03 7.30 -2.26
N TRP A 41 -8.04 6.95 -1.45
CA TRP A 41 -9.43 7.34 -1.73
C TRP A 41 -9.67 8.83 -1.60
N ILE A 42 -9.02 9.49 -0.63
CA ILE A 42 -9.06 10.95 -0.55
C ILE A 42 -8.47 11.55 -1.84
N TYR A 43 -7.33 11.02 -2.31
CA TYR A 43 -6.73 11.45 -3.56
C TYR A 43 -7.66 11.24 -4.75
N GLU A 44 -8.25 10.05 -4.90
CA GLU A 44 -9.17 9.72 -6.00
C GLU A 44 -10.44 10.58 -5.95
N ALA A 45 -10.98 10.87 -4.77
CA ALA A 45 -12.10 11.80 -4.63
C ALA A 45 -11.73 13.22 -5.07
N LEU A 46 -10.54 13.71 -4.73
CA LEU A 46 -10.11 15.05 -5.12
C LEU A 46 -9.78 15.13 -6.61
N VAL A 47 -9.07 14.13 -7.14
CA VAL A 47 -8.53 14.19 -8.50
C VAL A 47 -9.46 13.55 -9.50
N TRP A 48 -9.91 12.32 -9.29
CA TRP A 48 -10.72 11.61 -10.29
C TRP A 48 -12.15 12.12 -10.33
N VAL A 49 -12.74 12.39 -9.16
CA VAL A 49 -14.10 12.93 -9.07
C VAL A 49 -14.09 14.45 -9.22
N GLY A 50 -13.25 15.15 -8.44
CA GLY A 50 -13.23 16.62 -8.41
C GLY A 50 -12.58 17.26 -9.65
N ALA A 51 -11.34 16.92 -9.96
CA ALA A 51 -10.59 17.60 -11.03
C ALA A 51 -10.90 17.02 -12.43
N GLN A 52 -10.88 15.69 -12.56
CA GLN A 52 -10.99 14.98 -13.84
C GLN A 52 -12.42 14.59 -14.20
N HIS A 53 -13.38 14.67 -13.26
CA HIS A 53 -14.79 14.34 -13.47
C HIS A 53 -15.03 12.96 -14.11
N MET A 54 -14.14 11.98 -13.85
CA MET A 54 -14.20 10.65 -14.49
C MET A 54 -15.35 9.80 -13.96
N MET A 55 -15.79 10.06 -12.73
CA MET A 55 -16.91 9.34 -12.08
C MET A 55 -17.50 10.17 -10.94
N PRO A 56 -18.75 9.91 -10.51
CA PRO A 56 -19.29 10.49 -9.27
C PRO A 56 -18.59 9.93 -8.03
N LEU A 57 -18.68 10.62 -6.89
CA LEU A 57 -18.04 10.20 -5.63
C LEU A 57 -18.45 8.79 -5.19
N ALA A 58 -19.74 8.48 -5.30
CA ALA A 58 -20.26 7.15 -4.99
C ALA A 58 -19.74 6.07 -5.97
N GLY A 59 -19.20 6.49 -7.12
CA GLY A 59 -18.60 5.63 -8.12
C GLY A 59 -17.31 4.96 -7.65
N ILE A 60 -16.51 5.58 -6.77
CA ILE A 60 -15.21 5.04 -6.33
C ILE A 60 -15.34 3.62 -5.75
N PRO A 61 -16.11 3.39 -4.66
CA PRO A 61 -16.24 2.05 -4.11
C PRO A 61 -16.95 1.11 -5.08
N ARG A 62 -17.99 1.58 -5.79
CA ARG A 62 -18.73 0.75 -6.74
C ARG A 62 -17.83 0.25 -7.88
N ASN A 63 -16.88 1.07 -8.32
CA ASN A 63 -15.92 0.74 -9.38
C ASN A 63 -15.05 -0.45 -8.99
N ALA A 64 -14.56 -0.52 -7.74
CA ALA A 64 -13.74 -1.65 -7.29
C ALA A 64 -14.45 -3.01 -7.42
N THR A 65 -15.76 -3.07 -7.16
CA THR A 65 -16.57 -4.28 -7.42
C THR A 65 -16.56 -4.65 -8.91
N GLY A 66 -16.75 -3.65 -9.77
CA GLY A 66 -16.73 -3.82 -11.22
C GLY A 66 -15.37 -4.26 -11.77
N LEU A 67 -14.28 -3.72 -11.22
CA LEU A 67 -12.92 -4.08 -11.64
C LEU A 67 -12.62 -5.56 -11.33
N VAL A 68 -13.15 -6.10 -10.23
CA VAL A 68 -12.86 -7.49 -9.81
C VAL A 68 -13.84 -8.50 -10.41
N PHE A 69 -15.13 -8.17 -10.48
CA PHE A 69 -16.18 -9.13 -10.86
C PHE A 69 -16.90 -8.81 -12.16
N GLY A 70 -16.55 -7.72 -12.83
CA GLY A 70 -17.20 -7.27 -14.05
C GLY A 70 -18.42 -6.39 -13.80
N ARG A 71 -18.86 -5.72 -14.87
CA ARG A 71 -19.93 -4.71 -14.83
C ARG A 71 -21.29 -5.30 -14.48
N GLU A 72 -21.61 -6.48 -14.99
CA GLU A 72 -22.90 -7.15 -14.74
C GLU A 72 -23.08 -7.51 -13.26
N VAL A 73 -22.03 -8.00 -12.60
CA VAL A 73 -22.04 -8.28 -11.15
C VAL A 73 -22.18 -6.97 -10.36
N GLN A 74 -21.45 -5.93 -10.75
CA GLN A 74 -21.57 -4.62 -10.11
C GLN A 74 -22.99 -4.04 -10.23
N GLU A 75 -23.64 -4.19 -11.38
CA GLU A 75 -25.00 -3.71 -11.61
C GLU A 75 -26.05 -4.54 -10.85
N SER A 76 -25.96 -5.87 -10.92
CA SER A 76 -26.88 -6.79 -10.22
C SER A 76 -26.83 -6.66 -8.70
N LEU A 77 -25.67 -6.32 -8.12
CA LEU A 77 -25.53 -6.09 -6.68
C LEU A 77 -26.17 -4.78 -6.19
N GLY A 78 -26.41 -3.80 -7.08
CA GLY A 78 -27.01 -2.51 -6.72
C GLY A 78 -26.29 -1.82 -5.56
N LEU A 79 -26.98 -1.63 -4.43
CA LEU A 79 -26.42 -1.01 -3.22
C LEU A 79 -25.36 -1.86 -2.51
N LEU A 80 -25.33 -3.18 -2.72
CA LEU A 80 -24.30 -4.03 -2.12
C LEU A 80 -22.93 -3.81 -2.78
N ALA A 81 -22.89 -3.36 -4.03
CA ALA A 81 -21.65 -3.09 -4.75
C ALA A 81 -20.76 -2.04 -4.06
N TYR A 82 -21.34 -1.14 -3.26
CA TYR A 82 -20.59 -0.13 -2.50
C TYR A 82 -19.86 -0.77 -1.31
N PHE A 83 -20.54 -1.66 -0.58
CA PHE A 83 -19.94 -2.38 0.55
C PHE A 83 -18.90 -3.40 0.09
N VAL A 84 -19.24 -4.19 -0.93
CA VAL A 84 -18.32 -5.17 -1.52
C VAL A 84 -17.07 -4.47 -2.03
N GLY A 85 -17.23 -3.39 -2.79
CA GLY A 85 -16.11 -2.64 -3.35
C GLY A 85 -15.24 -1.97 -2.29
N THR A 86 -15.85 -1.48 -1.20
CA THR A 86 -15.10 -1.01 -0.01
C THR A 86 -14.29 -2.14 0.62
N GLY A 87 -14.88 -3.31 0.79
CA GLY A 87 -14.20 -4.49 1.31
C GLY A 87 -13.02 -4.92 0.43
N ILE A 88 -13.21 -4.95 -0.89
CA ILE A 88 -12.17 -5.25 -1.89
C ILE A 88 -11.00 -4.27 -1.74
N HIS A 89 -11.31 -2.96 -1.74
CA HIS A 89 -10.29 -1.91 -1.62
C HIS A 89 -9.44 -2.08 -0.36
N PHE A 90 -10.09 -2.22 0.79
CA PHE A 90 -9.37 -2.38 2.05
C PHE A 90 -8.65 -3.72 2.15
N PHE A 91 -9.20 -4.80 1.59
CA PHE A 91 -8.50 -6.08 1.49
C PHE A 91 -7.18 -5.94 0.72
N PHE A 92 -7.20 -5.35 -0.47
CA PHE A 92 -5.97 -5.17 -1.27
C PHE A 92 -4.98 -4.23 -0.59
N THR A 93 -5.41 -3.09 -0.07
CA THR A 93 -4.51 -2.16 0.63
C THR A 93 -3.85 -2.79 1.86
N LEU A 94 -4.53 -3.68 2.58
CA LEU A 94 -3.96 -4.49 3.66
C LEU A 94 -2.91 -5.47 3.14
N VAL A 95 -3.23 -6.23 2.08
CA VAL A 95 -2.30 -7.19 1.47
C VAL A 95 -1.03 -6.48 1.00
N TRP A 96 -1.17 -5.41 0.23
CA TRP A 96 -0.04 -4.60 -0.24
C TRP A 96 0.72 -3.93 0.92
N GLY A 97 0.05 -3.55 2.00
CA GLY A 97 0.70 -3.01 3.19
C GLY A 97 1.58 -4.05 3.91
N ILE A 98 1.07 -5.27 4.08
CA ILE A 98 1.80 -6.40 4.69
C ILE A 98 2.98 -6.81 3.80
N LEU A 99 2.79 -6.87 2.47
CA LEU A 99 3.86 -7.17 1.53
C LEU A 99 4.99 -6.14 1.61
N PHE A 100 4.67 -4.84 1.67
CA PHE A 100 5.70 -3.82 1.85
C PHE A 100 6.45 -4.00 3.17
N ALA A 101 5.72 -4.24 4.27
CA ALA A 101 6.32 -4.50 5.58
C ALA A 101 7.27 -5.73 5.56
N ALA A 102 6.92 -6.78 4.82
CA ALA A 102 7.77 -7.96 4.63
C ALA A 102 9.05 -7.65 3.82
N LEU A 103 8.96 -6.79 2.81
CA LEU A 103 10.10 -6.38 1.98
C LEU A 103 11.03 -5.40 2.69
N TRP A 104 10.51 -4.54 3.57
CA TRP A 104 11.25 -3.42 4.15
C TRP A 104 12.61 -3.78 4.78
N PRO A 105 12.76 -4.84 5.60
CA PRO A 105 14.05 -5.18 6.20
C PRO A 105 15.15 -5.44 5.17
N HIS A 106 14.80 -6.01 4.01
CA HIS A 106 15.75 -6.28 2.94
C HIS A 106 16.40 -5.00 2.40
N PHE A 107 15.60 -3.96 2.18
CA PHE A 107 16.08 -2.67 1.67
C PHE A 107 16.77 -1.85 2.75
N ARG A 108 16.23 -1.82 3.97
CA ARG A 108 16.85 -1.15 5.12
C ARG A 108 18.30 -1.63 5.35
N ARG A 109 18.54 -2.95 5.31
CA ARG A 109 19.88 -3.52 5.50
C ARG A 109 20.90 -3.05 4.45
N ARG A 110 20.44 -2.52 3.32
CA ARG A 110 21.29 -1.98 2.24
C ARG A 110 21.40 -0.45 2.28
N GLY A 111 20.84 0.19 3.31
CA GLY A 111 20.90 1.64 3.49
C GLY A 111 19.90 2.42 2.64
N TYR A 112 18.88 1.78 2.06
CA TYR A 112 17.84 2.48 1.30
C TYR A 112 16.82 3.16 2.21
N GLU A 113 16.34 4.32 1.78
CA GLU A 113 15.26 5.04 2.44
C GLU A 113 13.87 4.48 2.08
N ALA A 114 12.97 4.45 3.08
CA ALA A 114 11.65 3.83 2.92
C ALA A 114 10.80 4.53 1.87
N SER A 115 10.82 5.87 1.85
CA SER A 115 10.12 6.67 0.85
C SER A 115 10.64 6.42 -0.56
N PHE A 116 11.96 6.26 -0.73
CA PHE A 116 12.55 5.92 -2.03
C PHE A 116 12.09 4.55 -2.52
N VAL A 117 12.10 3.52 -1.66
CA VAL A 117 11.57 2.18 -1.99
C VAL A 117 10.07 2.26 -2.32
N ALA A 118 9.31 3.11 -1.62
CA ALA A 118 7.89 3.30 -1.85
C ALA A 118 7.55 3.82 -3.26
N LEU A 119 8.42 4.64 -3.86
CA LEU A 119 8.23 5.14 -5.22
C LEU A 119 8.23 4.00 -6.24
N PHE A 120 9.21 3.09 -6.17
CA PHE A 120 9.26 1.92 -7.05
C PHE A 120 8.15 0.91 -6.72
N TYR A 121 7.85 0.75 -5.43
CA TYR A 121 6.76 -0.11 -5.00
C TYR A 121 5.41 0.37 -5.55
N ALA A 122 5.17 1.68 -5.65
CA ALA A 122 3.97 2.23 -6.27
C ALA A 122 3.86 1.84 -7.75
N VAL A 123 4.94 1.99 -8.51
CA VAL A 123 4.98 1.59 -9.93
C VAL A 123 4.63 0.11 -10.06
N VAL A 124 5.29 -0.76 -9.28
CA VAL A 124 5.08 -2.20 -9.33
C VAL A 124 3.66 -2.58 -8.93
N ALA A 125 3.15 -2.02 -7.83
CA ALA A 125 1.79 -2.28 -7.37
C ALA A 125 0.75 -1.83 -8.43
N TRP A 126 0.94 -0.65 -9.03
CA TRP A 126 0.08 -0.14 -10.08
C TRP A 126 0.05 -1.08 -11.29
N ILE A 127 1.21 -1.44 -11.83
CA ILE A 127 1.33 -2.35 -12.97
C ILE A 127 0.66 -3.69 -12.68
N LEU A 128 1.02 -4.33 -11.55
CA LEU A 128 0.51 -5.65 -11.22
C LEU A 128 -1.01 -5.64 -11.01
N MET A 129 -1.56 -4.63 -10.35
CA MET A 129 -3.01 -4.50 -10.18
C MET A 129 -3.72 -4.31 -11.52
N HIS A 130 -3.20 -3.44 -12.39
CA HIS A 130 -3.86 -3.10 -13.66
C HIS A 130 -3.79 -4.27 -14.66
N VAL A 131 -2.65 -4.97 -14.71
CA VAL A 131 -2.52 -6.22 -15.48
C VAL A 131 -3.46 -7.30 -14.94
N ALA A 132 -3.54 -7.47 -13.63
CA ALA A 132 -4.45 -8.45 -13.04
C ALA A 132 -5.92 -8.14 -13.37
N ILE A 133 -6.31 -6.85 -13.33
CA ILE A 133 -7.66 -6.41 -13.70
C ILE A 133 -7.94 -6.71 -15.18
N MET A 134 -7.03 -6.37 -16.11
CA MET A 134 -7.21 -6.66 -17.54
C MET A 134 -7.38 -8.15 -17.85
N ILE A 135 -6.79 -9.02 -17.03
CA ILE A 135 -6.92 -10.48 -17.17
C ILE A 135 -8.22 -10.99 -16.54
N ALA A 136 -8.63 -10.41 -15.41
CA ALA A 136 -9.72 -10.92 -14.60
C ALA A 136 -11.10 -10.37 -14.98
N SER A 137 -11.17 -9.21 -15.63
CA SER A 137 -12.41 -8.50 -15.90
C SER A 137 -12.30 -7.67 -17.17
N ASP A 138 -13.34 -7.68 -18.00
CA ASP A 138 -13.46 -6.78 -19.16
C ASP A 138 -13.92 -5.36 -18.76
N ASN A 139 -14.29 -5.16 -17.49
CA ASN A 139 -14.71 -3.86 -16.97
C ASN A 139 -13.52 -3.14 -16.35
N HIS A 140 -12.70 -2.52 -17.21
CA HIS A 140 -11.52 -1.78 -16.80
C HIS A 140 -11.38 -0.46 -17.57
N PRO A 141 -10.70 0.56 -17.00
CA PRO A 141 -10.37 1.78 -17.72
C PRO A 141 -9.53 1.51 -18.97
N ASN A 142 -9.52 2.47 -19.90
CA ASN A 142 -8.57 2.44 -20.99
C ASN A 142 -7.16 2.73 -20.47
N TYR A 143 -6.35 1.70 -20.25
CA TYR A 143 -4.98 1.85 -19.76
C TYR A 143 -3.98 2.34 -20.80
N TYR A 144 -4.44 2.70 -22.01
CA TYR A 144 -3.67 3.48 -22.98
C TYR A 144 -3.94 4.99 -22.89
N ASP A 145 -4.92 5.42 -22.09
CA ASP A 145 -5.20 6.84 -21.84
C ASP A 145 -4.14 7.44 -20.88
N PRO A 146 -3.36 8.45 -21.31
CA PRO A 146 -2.39 9.10 -20.45
C PRO A 146 -2.97 9.65 -19.13
N ALA A 147 -4.22 10.11 -19.13
CA ALA A 147 -4.86 10.64 -17.92
C ALA A 147 -5.09 9.53 -16.87
N VAL A 148 -5.46 8.33 -17.33
CA VAL A 148 -5.63 7.14 -16.48
C VAL A 148 -4.28 6.64 -15.99
N ILE A 149 -3.26 6.59 -16.85
CA ILE A 149 -1.90 6.18 -16.47
C ILE A 149 -1.34 7.12 -15.41
N ILE A 150 -1.38 8.43 -15.65
CA ILE A 150 -0.84 9.43 -14.73
C ILE A 150 -1.65 9.45 -13.43
N GLY A 151 -2.98 9.53 -13.52
CA GLY A 151 -3.86 9.56 -12.35
C GLY A 151 -3.73 8.29 -11.50
N GLY A 152 -3.66 7.12 -12.14
CA GLY A 152 -3.48 5.83 -11.48
C GLY A 152 -2.11 5.68 -10.83
N PHE A 153 -1.04 6.07 -11.53
CA PHE A 153 0.31 6.04 -10.97
C PHE A 153 0.43 6.98 -9.76
N MET A 154 -0.08 8.21 -9.89
CA MET A 154 -0.07 9.19 -8.81
C MET A 154 -0.87 8.69 -7.60
N SER A 155 -2.05 8.11 -7.78
CA SER A 155 -2.84 7.56 -6.65
C SER A 155 -2.06 6.50 -5.87
N HIS A 156 -1.27 5.67 -6.56
CA HIS A 156 -0.43 4.66 -5.91
C HIS A 156 0.72 5.28 -5.11
N LEU A 157 1.28 6.42 -5.52
CA LEU A 157 2.24 7.16 -4.68
C LEU A 157 1.59 7.66 -3.38
N PHE A 158 0.36 8.19 -3.47
CA PHE A 158 -0.42 8.60 -2.30
C PHE A 158 -0.80 7.43 -1.39
N PHE A 159 -0.82 6.20 -1.91
CA PHE A 159 -0.91 4.99 -1.10
C PHE A 159 0.43 4.59 -0.45
N THR A 160 1.50 4.44 -1.25
CA THR A 160 2.72 3.77 -0.78
C THR A 160 3.62 4.63 0.11
N VAL A 161 3.66 5.95 -0.12
CA VAL A 161 4.51 6.85 0.68
C VAL A 161 4.09 6.86 2.15
N PRO A 162 2.82 7.14 2.53
CA PRO A 162 2.41 7.11 3.92
C PRO A 162 2.52 5.70 4.52
N LEU A 163 2.19 4.66 3.76
CA LEU A 163 2.42 3.26 4.13
C LEU A 163 3.89 3.04 4.56
N ALA A 164 4.84 3.45 3.71
CA ALA A 164 6.25 3.23 3.94
C ALA A 164 6.78 3.98 5.16
N LEU A 165 6.34 5.22 5.37
CA LEU A 165 6.71 6.01 6.55
C LEU A 165 6.20 5.36 7.84
N ILE A 166 4.95 4.86 7.83
CA ILE A 166 4.36 4.15 8.97
C ILE A 166 5.11 2.85 9.26
N VAL A 167 5.40 2.07 8.23
CA VAL A 167 6.14 0.80 8.36
C VAL A 167 7.55 1.06 8.89
N LYS A 168 8.27 2.05 8.34
CA LYS A 168 9.59 2.47 8.83
C LYS A 168 9.55 2.84 10.30
N LYS A 169 8.61 3.70 10.70
CA LYS A 169 8.44 4.14 12.10
C LYS A 169 8.19 2.97 13.05
N HIS A 170 7.34 2.01 12.64
CA HIS A 170 7.09 0.82 13.47
C HIS A 170 8.32 -0.07 13.56
N PHE A 171 9.03 -0.27 12.45
CA PHE A 171 10.26 -1.06 12.43
C PHE A 171 11.32 -0.46 13.35
N GLU A 172 11.53 0.85 13.30
CA GLU A 172 12.53 1.56 14.10
C GLU A 172 12.25 1.55 15.59
N ARG A 173 10.97 1.62 15.99
CA ARG A 173 10.58 1.51 17.41
C ARG A 173 10.88 0.14 18.03
N GLN A 174 11.17 -0.84 17.19
CA GLN A 174 11.52 -2.20 17.61
C GLN A 174 13.01 -2.50 17.47
N ALA A 175 13.75 -1.78 16.64
CA ALA A 175 15.19 -1.96 16.48
C ALA A 175 15.94 -1.55 17.75
#